data_AF-A0A1B6FCB7-F1
#
_entry.id   AF-A0A1B6FCB7-F1
#
_cell.length_a   1.000
_cell.length_b   1.000
_cell.length_c   1.000
_cell.angle_alpha   90.00
_cell.angle_beta   90.00
_cell.angle_gamma   90.00
#
_symmetry.space_group_name_H-M   'P 1'
#
loop_
_entity.id
_entity.type
_entity.pdbx_description
1 polymer ?
#
loop_
_entity_poly.entity_id
_entity_poly.type
_entity_poly.pdbx_seq_one_letter_code
_entity_poly.pdbx_strand_id
1 'polypeptide(L)'
;LAAVLLNLSLWVLATVSSISRRNKGELDEVPWWNVVAWGLSCLHFFYATGHQASFSTIDWKTAFLLSSGSSLTSYVVPATLVVANVFSSHLLHAMLLPLLLVVPHTLASLSPRLAPTRDARRAELELFERDRQLYCAAFKLALQYLLFFGQRVFGCMLSASIHARHLMVWSIFAPKLIFEGIAF
;
A
#
# COMPACT_ATOMS: atom_id res chain seq x y z
N LEU A 1 11.34 14.50 -0.37
CA LEU A 1 11.52 14.03 -1.77
C LEU A 1 10.95 12.62 -1.97
N ALA A 2 11.39 11.60 -1.22
CA ALA A 2 10.93 10.21 -1.37
C ALA A 2 9.39 10.04 -1.26
N ALA A 3 8.75 10.71 -0.29
CA ALA A 3 7.28 10.69 -0.15
C ALA A 3 6.56 11.30 -1.37
N VAL A 4 7.10 12.34 -1.98
CA VAL A 4 6.52 12.97 -3.19
C VAL A 4 6.64 12.01 -4.37
N LEU A 5 7.80 11.39 -4.56
CA LEU A 5 8.02 10.38 -5.60
C LEU A 5 7.09 9.17 -5.44
N LEU A 6 6.91 8.72 -4.19
CA LEU A 6 5.97 7.65 -3.86
C LEU A 6 4.55 8.03 -4.29
N ASN A 7 4.04 9.18 -3.83
CA ASN A 7 2.69 9.63 -4.18
C ASN A 7 2.51 9.78 -5.69
N LEU A 8 3.46 10.40 -6.40
CA LEU A 8 3.42 10.52 -7.86
C LEU A 8 3.39 9.16 -8.55
N SER A 9 4.20 8.20 -8.10
CA SER A 9 4.24 6.86 -8.68
C SER A 9 2.92 6.10 -8.50
N LEU A 10 2.24 6.27 -7.36
CA LEU A 10 0.93 5.68 -7.10
C LEU A 10 -0.13 6.23 -8.04
N TRP A 11 -0.14 7.56 -8.25
CA TRP A 11 -1.02 8.19 -9.22
C TRP A 11 -0.76 7.71 -10.65
N VAL A 12 0.52 7.56 -11.04
CA VAL A 12 0.89 7.01 -12.35
C VAL A 12 0.42 5.55 -12.49
N LEU A 13 0.65 4.70 -11.50
CA LEU A 13 0.18 3.32 -11.53
C LEU A 13 -1.35 3.22 -11.62
N ALA A 14 -2.06 4.06 -10.86
CA ALA A 14 -3.53 4.09 -10.88
C ALA A 14 -4.09 4.54 -12.23
N THR A 15 -3.48 5.56 -12.85
CA THR A 15 -3.88 6.06 -14.19
C THR A 15 -3.57 5.06 -15.29
N VAL A 16 -2.38 4.44 -15.30
CA VAL A 16 -2.02 3.37 -16.25
C VAL A 16 -2.97 2.18 -16.12
N SER A 17 -3.25 1.76 -14.88
CA SER A 17 -4.22 0.71 -14.57
C SER A 17 -5.63 1.05 -15.06
N SER A 18 -6.04 2.31 -14.93
CA SER A 18 -7.33 2.80 -15.43
C SER A 18 -7.41 2.76 -16.96
N ILE A 19 -6.38 3.23 -17.67
CA ILE A 19 -6.34 3.19 -19.15
C ILE A 19 -6.40 1.74 -19.65
N SER A 20 -5.62 0.84 -19.02
CA SER A 20 -5.64 -0.58 -19.39
C SER A 20 -6.99 -1.24 -19.18
N ARG A 21 -7.74 -0.86 -18.13
CA ARG A 21 -9.08 -1.39 -17.85
C ARG A 21 -10.13 -0.83 -18.80
N ARG A 22 -10.05 0.46 -19.09
CA ARG A 22 -10.93 1.13 -20.05
C ARG A 22 -10.80 0.53 -21.44
N ASN A 23 -9.58 0.20 -21.88
CA ASN A 23 -9.34 -0.46 -23.17
C ASN A 23 -10.01 -1.84 -23.28
N LYS A 24 -10.23 -2.53 -22.16
CA LYS A 24 -10.92 -3.83 -22.11
C LYS A 24 -12.43 -3.72 -21.92
N GLY A 25 -12.93 -2.55 -21.52
CA GLY A 25 -14.34 -2.32 -21.19
C GLY A 25 -14.77 -2.82 -19.80
N GLU A 26 -13.84 -3.37 -19.01
CA GLU A 26 -14.10 -3.88 -17.66
C GLU A 26 -13.57 -2.90 -16.61
N LEU A 27 -14.44 -2.00 -16.13
CA LEU A 27 -14.07 -0.92 -15.19
C LEU A 27 -14.21 -1.34 -13.72
N ASP A 28 -15.15 -2.25 -13.44
CA ASP A 28 -15.56 -2.60 -12.08
C ASP A 28 -14.60 -3.59 -11.40
N GLU A 29 -13.89 -4.41 -12.17
CA GLU A 29 -12.96 -5.41 -11.63
C GLU A 29 -11.50 -4.99 -11.75
N VAL A 30 -10.75 -5.16 -10.67
CA VAL A 30 -9.30 -4.96 -10.68
C VAL A 30 -8.63 -6.28 -11.03
N PRO A 31 -7.88 -6.36 -12.15
CA PRO A 31 -7.12 -7.55 -12.47
C PRO A 31 -5.98 -7.72 -11.47
N TRP A 32 -5.67 -8.97 -11.15
CA TRP A 32 -4.62 -9.34 -10.19
C TRP A 32 -3.26 -8.70 -10.49
N TRP A 33 -2.93 -8.42 -11.75
CA TRP A 33 -1.61 -7.92 -12.13
C TRP A 33 -1.42 -6.50 -11.61
N ASN A 34 -2.51 -5.73 -11.53
CA ASN A 34 -2.49 -4.38 -10.93
C ASN A 34 -2.31 -4.46 -9.41
N VAL A 35 -2.91 -5.47 -8.75
CA VAL A 35 -2.73 -5.70 -7.31
C VAL A 35 -1.29 -6.11 -7.02
N VAL A 36 -0.71 -6.99 -7.84
CA VAL A 36 0.69 -7.41 -7.72
C VAL A 36 1.63 -6.22 -7.97
N ALA A 37 1.38 -5.41 -9.00
CA ALA A 37 2.19 -4.22 -9.27
C ALA A 37 2.13 -3.21 -8.12
N TRP A 38 0.94 -2.99 -7.54
CA TRP A 38 0.73 -2.13 -6.37
C TRP A 38 1.40 -2.68 -5.11
N GLY A 39 1.33 -3.99 -4.89
CA GLY A 39 2.02 -4.67 -3.81
C GLY A 39 3.55 -4.58 -3.97
N LEU A 40 4.07 -4.82 -5.16
CA LEU A 40 5.51 -4.70 -5.44
C LEU A 40 6.01 -3.26 -5.31
N SER A 41 5.22 -2.25 -5.71
CA SER A 41 5.59 -0.85 -5.48
C SER A 41 5.68 -0.54 -3.99
N CYS A 42 4.76 -1.08 -3.17
CA CYS A 42 4.81 -0.93 -1.71
C CYS A 42 6.14 -1.43 -1.13
N LEU A 43 6.59 -2.60 -1.59
CA LEU A 43 7.87 -3.20 -1.17
C LEU A 43 9.07 -2.41 -1.68
N HIS A 44 9.03 -1.96 -2.93
CA HIS A 44 10.09 -1.15 -3.50
C HIS A 44 10.27 0.15 -2.69
N PHE A 45 9.17 0.83 -2.36
CA PHE A 45 9.23 2.08 -1.61
C PHE A 45 9.58 1.91 -0.13
N PHE A 46 9.36 0.74 0.46
CA PHE A 46 9.90 0.42 1.78
C PHE A 46 11.43 0.54 1.77
N TYR A 47 12.11 -0.08 0.80
CA TYR A 47 13.56 0.01 0.69
C TYR A 47 14.04 1.35 0.11
N ALA A 48 13.30 1.96 -0.82
CA ALA A 48 13.67 3.24 -1.44
C ALA A 48 13.61 4.42 -0.45
N THR A 49 12.82 4.32 0.63
CA THR A 49 12.79 5.30 1.73
C THR A 49 13.95 5.10 2.73
N GLY A 50 14.82 4.11 2.51
CA GLY A 50 15.99 3.83 3.35
C GLY A 50 15.69 2.90 4.53
N HIS A 51 14.48 2.36 4.64
CA HIS A 51 14.15 1.40 5.70
C HIS A 51 14.73 0.01 5.39
N GLN A 52 15.11 -0.69 6.45
CA GLN A 52 15.53 -2.08 6.41
C GLN A 52 14.78 -2.85 7.50
N ALA A 53 14.53 -4.14 7.27
CA ALA A 53 13.88 -5.04 8.23
C ALA A 53 14.86 -5.50 9.32
N SER A 54 15.51 -4.54 9.99
CA SER A 54 16.42 -4.74 11.12
C SER A 54 16.14 -3.70 12.21
N PHE A 55 16.27 -4.10 13.47
CA PHE A 55 16.02 -3.19 14.60
C PHE A 55 17.08 -2.09 14.74
N SER A 56 18.31 -2.34 14.27
CA SER A 56 19.42 -1.39 14.35
C SER A 56 19.26 -0.19 13.40
N THR A 57 18.45 -0.34 12.35
CA THR A 57 18.25 0.65 11.29
C THR A 57 17.00 1.50 11.50
N ILE A 58 16.24 1.26 12.57
CA ILE A 58 15.07 2.06 12.92
C ILE A 58 15.54 3.44 13.38
N ASP A 59 15.00 4.50 12.76
CA ASP A 59 15.25 5.87 13.20
C ASP A 59 14.42 6.21 14.44
N TRP A 60 15.01 5.97 15.60
CA TRP A 60 14.41 6.25 16.91
C TRP A 60 14.17 7.73 17.17
N LYS A 61 14.78 8.64 16.40
CA LYS A 61 14.55 10.09 16.56
C LYS A 61 13.09 10.47 16.26
N THR A 62 12.41 9.69 15.42
CA THR A 62 11.01 9.92 15.05
C THR A 62 10.05 9.78 16.24
N ALA A 63 10.42 8.98 17.25
CA ALA A 63 9.68 8.79 18.49
C ALA A 63 9.50 10.11 19.29
N PHE A 64 10.44 11.04 19.15
CA PHE A 64 10.52 12.26 19.96
C PHE A 64 10.08 13.53 19.22
N LEU A 65 9.66 13.41 17.95
CA LEU A 65 9.23 14.55 17.14
C LEU A 65 8.11 15.37 17.80
N LEU A 66 7.15 14.69 18.43
CA LEU A 66 6.01 15.35 19.09
C LEU A 66 6.26 15.66 20.58
N SER A 67 7.26 14.99 21.19
CA SER A 67 7.61 15.14 22.61
C SER A 67 8.51 16.35 22.87
N SER A 68 9.14 16.91 21.84
CA SER A 68 10.13 18.01 21.91
C SER A 68 9.57 19.39 22.38
N GLY A 69 8.36 19.44 22.95
CA GLY A 69 7.75 20.68 23.44
C GLY A 69 6.43 20.50 24.20
N SER A 70 6.01 19.28 24.49
CA SER A 70 4.74 18.98 25.18
C SER A 70 4.96 17.97 26.31
N SER A 71 4.26 18.14 27.44
CA SER A 71 4.31 17.23 28.61
C SER A 71 3.52 15.93 28.35
N LEU A 72 3.70 15.32 27.19
CA LEU A 72 3.11 14.02 26.86
C LEU A 72 3.96 12.92 27.52
N THR A 73 3.41 12.28 28.55
CA THR A 73 4.07 11.20 29.31
C THR A 73 3.76 9.80 28.79
N SER A 74 2.95 9.68 27.73
CA SER A 74 2.48 8.40 27.21
C SER A 74 3.51 7.74 26.27
N TYR A 75 3.78 6.45 26.49
CA TYR A 75 4.62 5.63 25.62
C TYR A 75 3.96 5.26 24.28
N VAL A 76 2.63 5.43 24.17
CA VAL A 76 1.88 5.05 22.96
C VAL A 76 2.22 5.98 21.79
N VAL A 77 2.35 7.28 22.04
CA VAL A 77 2.59 8.29 20.99
C VAL A 77 3.97 8.11 20.33
N PRO A 78 5.08 7.96 21.08
CA PRO A 78 6.38 7.65 20.49
C PRO A 78 6.38 6.33 19.71
N ALA A 79 5.72 5.29 20.24
CA ALA A 79 5.64 3.99 19.58
C ALA A 79 4.88 4.06 18.25
N THR A 80 3.74 4.75 18.21
CA THR A 80 2.95 4.90 16.97
C THR A 80 3.67 5.75 15.93
N LEU A 81 4.42 6.78 16.33
CA LEU A 81 5.23 7.59 15.41
C LEU A 81 6.34 6.76 14.75
N VAL A 82 7.04 5.92 15.52
CA VAL A 82 8.10 5.04 15.00
C VAL A 82 7.50 4.04 14.01
N VAL A 83 6.41 3.36 14.39
CA VAL A 83 5.72 2.40 13.52
C VAL A 83 5.20 3.09 12.26
N ALA A 84 4.56 4.25 12.38
CA ALA A 84 4.06 5.00 11.24
C ALA A 84 5.17 5.44 10.28
N ASN A 85 6.35 5.78 10.80
CA ASN A 85 7.50 6.12 9.97
C ASN A 85 8.05 4.88 9.24
N VAL A 86 8.30 3.80 9.97
CA VAL A 86 8.86 2.55 9.42
C VAL A 86 7.95 1.92 8.38
N PHE A 87 6.64 1.89 8.63
CA PHE A 87 5.64 1.33 7.73
C PHE A 87 4.94 2.39 6.87
N SER A 88 5.54 3.56 6.70
CA SER A 88 4.95 4.68 5.95
C SER A 88 4.55 4.28 4.52
N SER A 89 5.37 3.48 3.83
CA SER A 89 5.02 2.98 2.49
C SER A 89 3.79 2.08 2.51
N HIS A 90 3.71 1.16 3.47
CA HIS A 90 2.59 0.21 3.62
C HIS A 90 1.29 0.93 3.98
N LEU A 91 1.36 1.89 4.92
CA LEU A 91 0.24 2.74 5.29
C LEU A 91 -0.27 3.56 4.11
N LEU A 92 0.60 4.21 3.36
CA LEU A 92 0.20 5.00 2.19
C LEU A 92 -0.42 4.13 1.08
N HIS A 93 0.15 2.94 0.80
CA HIS A 93 -0.41 2.03 -0.21
C HIS A 93 -1.75 1.43 0.21
N ALA A 94 -1.96 1.18 1.50
CA ALA A 94 -3.25 0.72 2.02
C ALA A 94 -4.31 1.83 1.98
N MET A 95 -3.96 3.05 2.43
CA MET A 95 -4.86 4.21 2.41
C MET A 95 -5.23 4.65 0.98
N LEU A 96 -4.31 4.51 0.03
CA LEU A 96 -4.53 4.82 -1.39
C LEU A 96 -5.02 3.62 -2.20
N LEU A 97 -5.23 2.44 -1.62
CA LEU A 97 -5.79 1.28 -2.32
C LEU A 97 -7.13 1.55 -3.02
N PRO A 98 -8.14 2.24 -2.41
CA PRO A 98 -9.39 2.55 -3.10
C PRO A 98 -9.21 3.45 -4.32
N LEU A 99 -8.06 4.14 -4.46
CA LEU A 99 -7.74 4.93 -5.65
C LEU A 99 -7.76 4.07 -6.92
N LEU A 100 -7.37 2.78 -6.83
CA LEU A 100 -7.44 1.87 -7.97
C LEU A 100 -8.87 1.66 -8.48
N LEU A 101 -9.91 1.82 -7.65
CA LEU A 101 -11.32 1.67 -8.06
C LEU A 101 -11.92 2.99 -8.56
N VAL A 102 -11.52 4.11 -7.95
CA VAL A 102 -12.12 5.42 -8.24
C VAL A 102 -11.54 6.06 -9.50
N VAL A 103 -10.24 5.91 -9.76
CA VAL A 103 -9.55 6.55 -10.91
C VAL A 103 -10.19 6.25 -12.27
N PRO A 104 -10.60 5.02 -12.64
CA PRO A 104 -11.26 4.80 -13.94
C PRO A 104 -12.51 5.64 -14.18
N HIS A 105 -13.21 6.01 -13.11
CA HIS A 105 -14.42 6.82 -13.17
C HIS A 105 -14.09 8.32 -13.18
N THR A 106 -13.09 8.76 -12.40
CA THR A 106 -12.72 10.18 -12.30
C THR A 106 -11.73 10.65 -13.37
N LEU A 107 -11.06 9.74 -14.08
CA LEU A 107 -10.05 10.09 -15.11
C LEU A 107 -10.63 10.94 -16.24
N ALA A 108 -11.90 10.71 -16.60
CA ALA A 108 -12.64 11.50 -17.58
C ALA A 108 -12.84 12.96 -17.15
N SER A 109 -13.01 13.20 -15.85
CA SER A 109 -13.17 14.53 -15.24
C SER A 109 -11.83 15.25 -15.12
N LEU A 110 -10.79 14.53 -14.72
CA LEU A 110 -9.43 15.06 -14.54
C LEU A 110 -8.74 15.40 -15.87
N SER A 111 -8.94 14.59 -16.90
CA SER A 111 -8.18 14.72 -18.16
C SER A 111 -8.96 14.19 -19.37
N PRO A 112 -9.67 15.06 -20.12
CA PRO A 112 -10.41 14.64 -21.31
C PRO A 112 -9.51 14.10 -22.43
N ARG A 113 -8.21 14.40 -22.38
CA ARG A 113 -7.20 13.88 -23.33
C ARG A 113 -6.90 12.39 -23.16
N LEU A 114 -6.88 11.90 -21.91
CA LEU A 114 -6.59 10.50 -21.59
C LEU A 114 -7.85 9.64 -21.65
N ALA A 115 -9.01 10.26 -21.51
CA ALA A 115 -10.30 9.62 -21.45
C ALA A 115 -11.36 10.46 -22.19
N PRO A 116 -11.44 10.37 -23.53
CA PRO A 116 -12.44 11.11 -24.30
C PRO A 116 -13.82 10.47 -24.07
N THR A 117 -14.57 10.98 -23.11
CA THR A 117 -15.99 10.67 -22.91
C THR A 117 -16.79 11.96 -22.96
N ARG A 118 -17.96 11.91 -23.60
CA ARG A 118 -18.79 13.09 -23.87
C ARG A 118 -19.28 13.79 -22.60
N ASP A 119 -19.44 13.08 -21.48
CA ASP A 119 -20.05 13.60 -20.25
C ASP A 119 -19.25 13.25 -18.99
N ALA A 120 -18.29 14.09 -18.60
CA ALA A 120 -17.51 13.89 -17.35
C ALA A 120 -18.39 13.82 -16.09
N ARG A 121 -19.47 14.62 -16.03
CA ARG A 121 -20.45 14.60 -14.92
C ARG A 121 -21.21 13.29 -14.81
N ARG A 122 -21.43 12.57 -15.91
CA ARG A 122 -22.15 11.28 -15.87
C ARG A 122 -21.30 10.17 -15.24
N ALA A 123 -19.98 10.19 -15.45
CA ALA A 123 -19.10 9.19 -14.86
C ALA A 123 -19.07 9.25 -13.32
N GLU A 124 -19.20 10.44 -12.73
CA GLU A 124 -19.31 10.60 -11.27
C GLU A 124 -20.67 10.11 -10.75
N LEU A 125 -21.75 10.34 -11.49
CA LEU A 125 -23.09 9.84 -11.15
C LEU A 125 -23.16 8.31 -11.25
N GLU A 126 -22.57 7.72 -12.29
CA GLU A 126 -22.50 6.26 -12.46
C GLU A 126 -21.78 5.57 -11.30
N LEU A 127 -20.80 6.24 -10.68
CA LEU A 127 -20.12 5.73 -9.48
C LEU A 127 -21.11 5.62 -8.31
N PHE A 128 -21.84 6.70 -8.01
CA PHE A 128 -22.84 6.71 -6.92
C PHE A 128 -24.01 5.76 -7.18
N GLU A 129 -24.43 5.61 -8.43
CA GLU A 129 -25.55 4.73 -8.78
C GLU A 129 -25.17 3.24 -8.62
N ARG A 130 -23.87 2.92 -8.68
CA ARG A 130 -23.31 1.57 -8.56
C ARG A 130 -22.69 1.25 -7.19
N ASP A 131 -23.07 1.96 -6.13
CA ASP A 131 -22.55 1.79 -4.77
C ASP A 131 -22.40 0.32 -4.33
N ARG A 132 -23.42 -0.51 -4.54
CA ARG A 132 -23.38 -1.94 -4.16
C ARG A 132 -22.26 -2.71 -4.86
N GLN A 133 -22.03 -2.44 -6.13
CA GLN A 133 -20.99 -3.10 -6.92
C GLN A 133 -19.60 -2.61 -6.49
N LEU A 134 -19.46 -1.33 -6.15
CA LEU A 134 -18.23 -0.77 -5.61
C LEU A 134 -17.84 -1.38 -4.28
N TYR A 135 -18.79 -1.61 -3.37
CA TYR A 135 -18.50 -2.29 -2.10
C TYR A 135 -18.03 -3.73 -2.33
N CYS A 136 -18.68 -4.48 -3.24
CA CYS A 136 -18.24 -5.82 -3.59
C CYS A 136 -16.84 -5.81 -4.23
N ALA A 137 -16.56 -4.87 -5.13
CA ALA A 137 -15.26 -4.71 -5.77
C ALA A 137 -14.17 -4.28 -4.78
N ALA A 138 -14.48 -3.38 -3.84
CA ALA A 138 -13.59 -2.97 -2.76
C ALA A 138 -13.26 -4.12 -1.83
N PHE A 139 -14.25 -4.94 -1.45
CA PHE A 139 -14.02 -6.13 -0.65
C PHE A 139 -13.15 -7.15 -1.39
N LYS A 140 -13.44 -7.42 -2.67
CA LYS A 140 -12.62 -8.31 -3.52
C LYS A 140 -11.19 -7.79 -3.65
N LEU A 141 -11.01 -6.49 -3.87
CA LEU A 141 -9.69 -5.85 -3.96
C LEU A 141 -8.93 -5.94 -2.64
N ALA A 142 -9.58 -5.66 -1.50
CA ALA A 142 -8.99 -5.77 -0.19
C ALA A 142 -8.56 -7.22 0.10
N LEU A 143 -9.38 -8.20 -0.27
CA LEU A 143 -9.05 -9.62 -0.13
C LEU A 143 -7.86 -10.01 -1.02
N GLN A 144 -7.81 -9.56 -2.28
CA GLN A 144 -6.66 -9.81 -3.16
C GLN A 144 -5.37 -9.18 -2.61
N TYR A 145 -5.46 -7.96 -2.08
CA TYR A 145 -4.35 -7.28 -1.45
C TYR A 145 -3.86 -8.01 -0.20
N LEU A 146 -4.78 -8.42 0.68
CA LEU A 146 -4.46 -9.25 1.85
C LEU A 146 -3.84 -10.58 1.44
N LEU A 147 -4.37 -11.26 0.42
CA LEU A 147 -3.80 -12.51 -0.07
C LEU A 147 -2.37 -12.30 -0.61
N PHE A 148 -2.10 -11.17 -1.27
CA PHE A 148 -0.75 -10.84 -1.76
C PHE A 148 0.27 -10.67 -0.63
N PHE A 149 -0.10 -10.02 0.49
CA PHE A 149 0.78 -9.92 1.65
C PHE A 149 0.81 -11.22 2.46
N GLY A 150 -0.32 -11.94 2.55
CA GLY A 150 -0.46 -13.20 3.28
C GLY A 150 0.44 -14.30 2.73
N GLN A 151 0.52 -14.46 1.40
CA GLN A 151 1.48 -15.40 0.78
C GLN A 151 2.95 -15.06 1.13
N ARG A 152 3.28 -13.77 1.33
CA ARG A 152 4.64 -13.34 1.68
C ARG A 152 4.97 -13.64 3.13
N VAL A 153 4.05 -13.34 4.05
CA VAL A 153 4.19 -13.71 5.46
C VAL A 153 4.31 -15.22 5.58
N PHE A 154 3.46 -15.97 4.90
CA PHE A 154 3.52 -17.43 4.87
C PHE A 154 4.87 -17.94 4.33
N GLY A 155 5.37 -17.38 3.23
CA GLY A 155 6.69 -17.71 2.69
C GLY A 155 7.83 -17.40 3.68
N CYS A 156 7.74 -16.27 4.38
CA CYS A 156 8.70 -15.90 5.42
C CYS A 156 8.63 -16.86 6.62
N MET A 157 7.44 -17.24 7.06
CA MET A 157 7.21 -18.23 8.12
C MET A 157 7.81 -19.59 7.75
N LEU A 158 7.54 -20.10 6.54
CA LEU A 158 8.12 -21.36 6.06
C LEU A 158 9.65 -21.31 6.03
N SER A 159 10.21 -20.22 5.49
CA SER A 159 11.66 -20.03 5.43
C SER A 159 12.30 -20.00 6.81
N ALA A 160 11.70 -19.27 7.76
CA ALA A 160 12.15 -19.19 9.14
C ALA A 160 12.06 -20.55 9.86
N SER A 161 10.97 -21.29 9.66
CA SER A 161 10.78 -22.64 10.23
C SER A 161 11.85 -23.63 9.75
N ILE A 162 12.20 -23.62 8.47
CA ILE A 162 13.24 -24.50 7.92
C ILE A 162 14.62 -24.16 8.51
N HIS A 163 14.93 -22.88 8.68
CA HIS A 163 16.24 -22.41 9.13
C HIS A 163 16.38 -22.26 10.65
N ALA A 164 15.31 -22.48 11.42
CA ALA A 164 15.33 -22.40 12.89
C ALA A 164 16.36 -23.36 13.53
N ARG A 165 16.81 -24.40 12.80
CA ARG A 165 17.87 -25.31 13.25
C ARG A 165 19.27 -24.69 13.25
N HIS A 166 19.51 -23.61 12.48
CA HIS A 166 20.80 -22.92 12.42
C HIS A 166 20.74 -21.60 13.23
N LEU A 167 21.29 -21.62 14.44
CA LEU A 167 21.18 -20.56 15.45
C LEU A 167 21.66 -19.18 14.97
N MET A 168 22.71 -19.13 14.13
CA MET A 168 23.21 -17.88 13.53
C MET A 168 22.30 -17.30 12.44
N VAL A 169 21.45 -18.12 11.84
CA VAL A 169 20.58 -17.72 10.75
C VAL A 169 19.23 -17.22 11.28
N TRP A 170 18.81 -17.69 12.46
CA TRP A 170 17.62 -17.18 13.15
C TRP A 170 17.72 -15.68 13.49
N SER A 171 18.91 -15.19 13.85
CA SER A 171 19.10 -13.76 14.16
C SER A 171 18.80 -12.84 12.97
N ILE A 172 18.88 -13.34 11.74
CA ILE A 172 18.58 -12.60 10.51
C ILE A 172 17.11 -12.76 10.11
N PHE A 173 16.53 -13.95 10.29
CA PHE A 173 15.15 -14.22 9.89
C PHE A 173 14.09 -13.74 10.90
N ALA A 174 14.40 -13.70 12.19
CA ALA A 174 13.45 -13.25 13.21
C ALA A 174 13.02 -11.79 13.02
N PRO A 175 13.94 -10.81 12.83
CA PRO A 175 13.55 -9.44 12.55
C PRO A 175 12.69 -9.37 11.27
N LYS A 176 13.11 -10.04 10.20
CA LYS A 176 12.36 -10.04 8.94
C LYS A 176 10.93 -10.58 9.10
N LEU A 177 10.75 -11.68 9.83
CA LEU A 177 9.44 -12.25 10.10
C LEU A 177 8.55 -11.30 10.92
N ILE A 178 9.10 -10.65 11.94
CA ILE A 178 8.37 -9.67 12.76
C ILE A 178 7.91 -8.49 11.91
N PHE A 179 8.79 -7.95 11.06
CA PHE A 179 8.45 -6.84 10.18
C PHE A 179 7.37 -7.22 9.16
N GLU A 180 7.48 -8.40 8.52
CA GLU A 180 6.46 -8.88 7.58
C GLU A 180 5.12 -9.14 8.29
N GLY A 181 5.14 -9.64 9.53
CA GLY A 181 3.94 -9.86 10.34
C GLY A 181 3.25 -8.57 10.79
N ILE A 182 4.01 -7.51 11.07
CA ILE A 182 3.44 -6.19 11.41
C ILE A 182 2.94 -5.44 10.15
N ALA A 183 3.56 -5.71 9.00
CA ALA A 183 3.21 -5.07 7.73
C ALA A 183 1.93 -5.62 7.06
N PHE A 184 1.49 -6.81 7.45
CA PHE A 184 0.28 -7.49 6.94
C PHE A 184 -1.00 -6.87 7.49
#